data_AF-A0A832WQV4-F1
#
_entry.id   AF-A0A832WQV4-F1
#
_cell.length_a   1.000
_cell.length_b   1.000
_cell.length_c   1.000
_cell.angle_alpha   90.00
_cell.angle_beta   90.00
_cell.angle_gamma   90.00
#
_symmetry.space_group_name_H-M   'P 1'
#
loop_
_entity.id
_entity.type
_entity.pdbx_description
1 polymer ?
#
loop_
_entity_poly.entity_id
_entity_poly.type
_entity_poly.pdbx_seq_one_letter_code
_entity_poly.pdbx_strand_id
1 'polypeptide(L)' 'MKHIINEAILMKTCPKCNGKVVRKGVIKSGNSNYGLWKCEACGHEEMQCEGLI' A
#
# COMPACT_ATOMS: atom_id res chain seq x y z
N MET A 1 19.35 4.58 24.19
CA MET A 1 17.94 4.71 23.75
C MET A 1 17.74 3.72 22.62
N LYS A 2 16.98 2.64 22.85
CA LYS A 2 16.77 1.57 21.86
C LYS A 2 15.91 2.14 20.74
N HIS A 3 16.45 2.21 19.52
CA HIS A 3 15.66 2.42 18.32
C HIS A 3 14.75 1.21 18.17
N ILE A 4 13.54 1.30 18.70
CA ILE A 4 12.46 0.39 18.35
C ILE A 4 12.12 0.77 16.91
N ILE A 5 12.79 0.09 15.98
CA ILE A 5 12.32 0.01 14.60
C ILE A 5 11.00 -0.73 14.75
N ASN A 6 9.92 0.04 14.93
CA ASN A 6 8.59 -0.48 14.86
C ASN A 6 8.53 -1.08 13.46
N GLU A 7 8.59 -2.41 13.39
CA GLU A 7 8.22 -3.18 12.22
C GLU A 7 6.75 -2.83 11.97
N ALA A 8 6.54 -1.67 11.36
CA ALA A 8 5.31 -1.31 10.74
C ALA A 8 5.14 -2.37 9.66
N ILE A 9 4.46 -3.47 10.00
CA ILE A 9 3.43 -4.02 9.14
C ILE A 9 2.79 -2.76 8.56
N LEU A 10 3.13 -2.46 7.30
CA LEU A 10 2.85 -1.21 6.65
C LEU A 10 1.33 -1.17 6.47
N MET A 11 0.60 -0.91 7.56
CA MET A 11 -0.85 -0.74 7.57
C MET A 11 -1.07 0.58 6.86
N LYS A 12 -1.08 0.48 5.53
CA LYS A 12 -1.33 1.61 4.64
C LYS A 12 -2.66 2.20 5.09
N THR A 13 -2.57 3.42 5.59
CA THR A 13 -3.70 4.24 5.97
C THR A 13 -3.92 5.23 4.85
N CYS A 14 -5.18 5.47 4.50
CA CYS A 14 -5.50 6.28 3.35
C CYS A 14 -5.05 7.72 3.61
N PRO A 15 -4.25 8.35 2.74
CA PRO A 15 -3.78 9.72 2.97
C PRO A 15 -4.93 10.75 3.00
N LYS A 16 -6.12 10.41 2.50
CA LYS A 16 -7.29 11.30 2.49
C LYS A 16 -8.13 11.25 3.76
N CYS A 17 -8.27 10.08 4.38
CA CYS A 17 -9.24 9.88 5.46
C CYS A 17 -8.70 9.03 6.62
N ASN A 18 -7.42 8.65 6.58
CA ASN A 18 -6.79 7.69 7.50
C ASN A 18 -7.56 6.36 7.63
N GLY A 19 -8.43 6.06 6.67
CA GLY A 19 -9.17 4.81 6.63
C GLY A 19 -8.28 3.63 6.25
N LYS A 20 -8.77 2.42 6.54
CA LYS A 20 -8.09 1.19 6.16
C LYS A 20 -7.93 1.10 4.65
N VAL A 21 -6.72 0.86 4.18
CA VAL A 21 -6.42 0.58 2.78
C VAL A 21 -6.18 -0.92 2.64
N VAL A 22 -6.84 -1.51 1.66
CA VAL A 22 -6.73 -2.94 1.33
C VAL A 22 -6.15 -3.10 -0.07
N ARG A 23 -5.37 -4.16 -0.27
CA ARG A 23 -4.83 -4.49 -1.58
C ARG A 23 -5.94 -5.08 -2.45
N LYS A 24 -6.22 -4.44 -3.59
CA LYS A 24 -7.23 -4.86 -4.56
C LYS A 24 -6.66 -5.86 -5.57
N GLY A 25 -5.37 -5.75 -5.87
CA GLY A 25 -4.73 -6.64 -6.84
C GLY A 25 -3.28 -6.24 -7.13
N VAL A 26 -2.70 -6.92 -8.11
CA VAL A 26 -1.35 -6.67 -8.60
C VAL A 26 -1.41 -6.56 -10.11
N ILE A 27 -0.87 -5.47 -10.65
CA ILE A 27 -0.63 -5.31 -12.08
C ILE A 27 0.84 -5.61 -12.33
N LYS A 28 1.12 -6.44 -13.33
CA LYS A 28 2.47 -6.64 -13.85
C LYS A 28 2.65 -5.78 -15.10
N SER A 29 3.72 -5.00 -15.15
CA SER A 29 4.10 -4.26 -16.36
C SER A 29 5.59 -4.38 -16.58
N GLY A 30 5.97 -5.11 -17.64
CA GLY A 30 7.36 -5.50 -17.89
C GLY A 30 7.94 -6.32 -16.73
N ASN A 31 9.11 -5.90 -16.24
CA ASN A 31 9.77 -6.52 -15.08
C ASN A 31 9.32 -5.93 -13.73
N SER A 32 8.22 -5.17 -13.68
CA SER A 32 7.77 -4.49 -12.46
C SER A 32 6.41 -5.01 -11.99
N ASN A 33 6.27 -5.20 -10.68
CA ASN A 33 5.03 -5.49 -10.00
C ASN A 33 4.47 -4.20 -9.36
N TYR A 34 3.20 -3.94 -9.58
CA TYR A 34 2.50 -2.80 -9.00
C TYR A 34 1.30 -3.27 -8.21
N GLY A 35 1.28 -2.95 -6.92
CA GLY A 35 0.13 -3.18 -6.06
C GLY A 35 -0.93 -2.11 -6.29
N LEU A 36 -2.15 -2.56 -6.59
CA LEU A 36 -3.34 -1.72 -6.54
C LEU A 36 -3.90 -1.74 -5.12
N TRP A 37 -4.08 -0.57 -4.55
CA TRP A 37 -4.58 -0.37 -3.20
C TRP A 37 -5.84 0.48 -3.23
N LYS A 38 -6.84 0.12 -2.43
CA LYS A 38 -8.11 0.84 -2.31
C LYS A 38 -8.45 1.08 -0.85
N CYS A 39 -8.83 2.31 -0.53
CA CYS A 39 -9.40 2.63 0.77
C CYS A 39 -10.88 2.22 0.82
N GLU A 40 -11.25 1.44 1.82
CA GLU A 40 -12.65 1.02 2.01
C GLU A 40 -13.54 2.16 2.53
N ALA A 41 -12.96 3.16 3.22
CA ALA A 41 -13.72 4.25 3.83
C ALA A 41 -14.11 5.37 2.84
N CYS A 42 -13.18 5.80 1.99
CA CYS A 42 -13.41 6.92 1.05
C CYS A 42 -13.35 6.50 -0.43
N GLY A 43 -13.05 5.23 -0.71
CA GLY A 43 -12.93 4.73 -2.08
C GLY A 43 -11.68 5.20 -2.84
N HIS A 44 -10.74 5.89 -2.20
CA HIS A 44 -9.49 6.32 -2.85
C HIS A 44 -8.67 5.12 -3.33
N GLU A 45 -8.27 5.15 -4.59
CA GLU A 45 -7.43 4.12 -5.22
C GLU A 45 -6.03 4.69 -5.49
N GLU A 46 -5.00 3.92 -5.16
CA GLU A 46 -3.61 4.26 -5.44
C GLU A 46 -2.86 3.04 -5.97
N MET A 47 -1.87 3.29 -6.82
CA MET A 47 -0.99 2.29 -7.40
C MET A 47 0.42 2.53 -6.87
N GLN A 48 1.06 1.49 -6.32
CA GLN A 48 2.46 1.56 -5.89
C GLN A 48 3.27 0.46 -6.53
N CYS A 49 4.47 0.81 -7.00
CA CYS A 49 5.46 -0.18 -7.40
C CYS A 49 5.91 -0.94 -6.14
N GLU A 50 5.75 -2.26 -6.16
CA GLU A 50 6.15 -3.14 -5.06
C GLU A 50 7.53 -3.78 -5.31
N GLY A 51 8.11 -3.52 -6.48
CA GLY A 51 9.43 -3.98 -6.84
C GLY A 51 9.48 -4.61 -8.22
N LEU A 52 10.68 -5.01 -8.60
CA LEU A 52 10.93 -5.78 -9.81
C LEU A 52 10.63 -7.26 -9.56
N ILE A 53 10.28 -7.98 -10.63
CA ILE A 53 10.21 -9.45 -10.64
C ILE A 53 11.63 -10.01 -10.69
#